data_AF-A0A961RYB9-F1
#
_entry.id   AF-A0A961RYB9-F1
#
_cell.length_a   1.000
_cell.length_b   1.000
_cell.length_c   1.000
_cell.angle_alpha   90.00
_cell.angle_beta   90.00
_cell.angle_gamma   90.00
#
_symmetry.space_group_name_H-M   'P 1'
#
loop_
_entity.id
_entity.type
_entity.pdbx_description
1 polymer ?
#
loop_
_entity_poly.entity_id
_entity_poly.type
_entity_poly.pdbx_seq_one_letter_code
_entity_poly.pdbx_strand_id
1 'polypeptide(L)'
;MSYLTELPLTAIAARIADGSVSSEAVTAGCLDRIERLDAGINAFQAVSAERALEQARAADTLRKTGRPLPLLHGVPLAHKDMFYRQGEESTCGSIIRRGWTAPATADVLRRLDGAGAVTLGRLNMSEFA
;
A
#
# COMPACT_ATOMS: atom_id res chain seq x y z
N MET A 1 -1.90 -17.00 9.43
CA MET A 1 -1.55 -15.77 8.69
C MET A 1 -1.15 -14.58 9.58
N SER A 2 -1.53 -14.55 10.88
CA SER A 2 -1.22 -13.45 11.82
C SER A 2 0.23 -12.95 11.85
N TYR A 3 1.22 -13.86 11.78
CA TYR A 3 2.63 -13.48 11.94
C TYR A 3 3.18 -12.64 10.78
N LEU A 4 2.59 -12.71 9.57
CA LEU A 4 3.11 -11.97 8.42
C LEU A 4 3.07 -10.46 8.65
N THR A 5 2.04 -9.97 9.33
CA THR A 5 1.86 -8.54 9.63
C THR A 5 2.79 -8.01 10.72
N GLU A 6 3.57 -8.88 11.36
CA GLU A 6 4.49 -8.54 12.46
C GLU A 6 5.96 -8.59 12.03
N LEU A 7 6.23 -9.01 10.80
CA LEU A 7 7.59 -9.10 10.28
C LEU A 7 8.11 -7.72 9.86
N PRO A 8 9.43 -7.49 9.98
CA PRO A 8 10.02 -6.27 9.43
C PRO A 8 9.87 -6.27 7.91
N LEU A 9 9.74 -5.07 7.33
CA LEU A 9 9.61 -4.86 5.89
C LEU A 9 10.67 -5.60 5.09
N THR A 10 11.93 -5.60 5.56
CA THR A 10 13.04 -6.28 4.89
C THR A 10 12.85 -7.79 4.82
N ALA A 11 12.26 -8.41 5.86
CA ALA A 11 11.95 -9.84 5.85
C ALA A 11 10.78 -10.16 4.91
N ILE A 12 9.75 -9.30 4.84
CA ILE A 12 8.68 -9.44 3.86
C ILE A 12 9.21 -9.34 2.44
N ALA A 13 10.03 -8.33 2.15
CA ALA A 13 10.63 -8.14 0.82
C ALA A 13 11.46 -9.35 0.40
N ALA A 14 12.31 -9.87 1.29
CA ALA A 14 13.12 -11.05 1.03
C ALA A 14 12.25 -12.29 0.76
N ARG A 15 11.23 -12.53 1.60
CA ARG A 15 10.34 -13.69 1.50
C ARG A 15 9.44 -13.67 0.26
N ILE A 16 9.01 -12.47 -0.17
CA ILE A 16 8.30 -12.32 -1.44
C ILE A 16 9.27 -12.60 -2.59
N ALA A 17 10.48 -12.04 -2.55
CA ALA A 17 11.47 -12.23 -3.62
C ALA A 17 11.88 -13.69 -3.81
N ASP A 18 12.14 -14.43 -2.72
CA ASP A 18 12.48 -15.86 -2.76
C ASP A 18 11.25 -16.78 -2.99
N GLY A 19 10.05 -16.25 -2.85
CA GLY A 19 8.79 -16.95 -3.08
C GLY A 19 8.31 -17.83 -1.91
N SER A 20 8.93 -17.73 -0.74
CA SER A 20 8.47 -18.39 0.49
C SER A 20 7.11 -17.87 0.97
N VAL A 21 6.74 -16.64 0.61
CA VAL A 21 5.39 -16.09 0.75
C VAL A 21 4.97 -15.39 -0.54
N SER A 22 3.66 -15.35 -0.83
CA SER A 22 3.14 -14.54 -1.93
C SER A 22 2.85 -13.11 -1.49
N SER A 23 3.02 -12.15 -2.39
CA SER A 23 2.61 -10.75 -2.16
C SER A 23 1.13 -10.67 -1.86
N GLU A 24 0.31 -11.47 -2.55
CA GLU A 24 -1.14 -11.56 -2.29
C GLU A 24 -1.43 -12.01 -0.85
N ALA A 25 -0.74 -13.02 -0.32
CA ALA A 25 -0.98 -13.50 1.04
C ALA A 25 -0.59 -12.47 2.11
N VAL A 26 0.52 -11.75 1.90
CA VAL A 26 0.93 -10.66 2.80
C VAL A 26 -0.07 -9.51 2.74
N THR A 27 -0.47 -9.10 1.53
CA THR A 27 -1.43 -8.01 1.30
C THR A 27 -2.79 -8.33 1.90
N ALA A 28 -3.32 -9.53 1.65
CA ALA A 28 -4.57 -10.00 2.25
C ALA A 28 -4.49 -10.00 3.78
N GLY A 29 -3.38 -10.48 4.36
CA GLY A 29 -3.17 -10.43 5.82
C GLY A 29 -3.18 -9.00 6.39
N CYS A 30 -2.64 -8.03 5.66
CA CYS A 30 -2.73 -6.62 6.03
C CYS A 30 -4.17 -6.10 5.95
N LEU A 31 -4.90 -6.40 4.87
CA LEU A 31 -6.29 -5.97 4.67
C LEU A 31 -7.23 -6.56 5.74
N ASP A 32 -7.09 -7.85 6.07
CA ASP A 32 -7.85 -8.51 7.14
C ASP A 32 -7.60 -7.84 8.50
N ARG A 33 -6.35 -7.40 8.75
CA ARG A 33 -5.99 -6.69 9.98
C ARG A 33 -6.60 -5.29 10.01
N ILE A 34 -6.62 -4.58 8.88
CA ILE A 34 -7.26 -3.27 8.74
C ILE A 34 -8.76 -3.41 9.01
N GLU A 35 -9.44 -4.34 8.35
CA GLU A 35 -10.88 -4.57 8.53
C GLU A 35 -11.25 -4.82 10.00
N ARG A 36 -10.45 -5.63 10.71
CA ARG A 36 -10.72 -5.98 12.11
C ARG A 36 -10.46 -4.86 13.11
N LEU A 37 -9.50 -3.96 12.85
CA LEU A 37 -8.97 -3.06 13.87
C LEU A 37 -9.26 -1.58 13.58
N ASP A 38 -9.38 -1.19 12.31
CA ASP A 38 -9.35 0.22 11.93
C ASP A 38 -10.61 0.98 12.37
N ALA A 39 -11.74 0.30 12.55
CA ALA A 39 -12.94 0.90 13.14
C ALA A 39 -12.70 1.50 14.54
N GLY A 40 -11.76 0.94 15.32
CA GLY A 40 -11.39 1.46 16.64
C GLY A 40 -10.15 2.34 16.64
N ILE A 41 -9.29 2.25 15.63
CA ILE A 41 -8.01 2.99 15.55
C ILE A 41 -8.14 4.26 14.69
N ASN A 42 -8.97 4.22 13.65
CA ASN A 42 -9.17 5.29 12.67
C ASN A 42 -7.85 5.75 12.01
N ALA A 43 -7.03 4.77 11.60
CA ALA A 43 -5.73 5.03 10.97
C ALA A 43 -5.83 5.27 9.47
N PHE A 44 -6.84 4.74 8.76
CA PHE A 44 -7.00 4.95 7.33
C PHE A 44 -8.06 6.01 7.00
N GLN A 45 -7.70 6.93 6.11
CA GLN A 45 -8.64 7.82 5.46
C GLN A 45 -9.40 7.08 4.34
N ALA A 46 -8.71 6.19 3.63
CA ALA A 46 -9.30 5.34 2.60
C ALA A 46 -8.43 4.10 2.38
N VAL A 47 -9.07 2.93 2.32
CA VAL A 47 -8.43 1.65 2.01
C VAL A 47 -8.64 1.33 0.53
N SER A 48 -7.60 0.84 -0.16
CA SER A 48 -7.63 0.51 -1.58
C SER A 48 -7.58 -1.01 -1.81
N ALA A 49 -8.45 -1.77 -1.14
CA ALA A 49 -8.36 -3.23 -1.03
C ALA A 49 -8.27 -3.95 -2.39
N GLU A 50 -9.18 -3.65 -3.32
CA GLU A 50 -9.20 -4.29 -4.64
C GLU A 50 -7.90 -4.03 -5.42
N ARG A 51 -7.52 -2.75 -5.54
CA ARG A 51 -6.27 -2.34 -6.19
C ARG A 51 -5.04 -2.97 -5.53
N ALA A 52 -5.02 -3.07 -4.20
CA ALA A 52 -3.91 -3.67 -3.47
C ALA A 52 -3.74 -5.14 -3.86
N LEU A 53 -4.84 -5.91 -3.88
CA LEU A 53 -4.82 -7.32 -4.28
C LEU A 53 -4.45 -7.50 -5.75
N GLU A 54 -4.94 -6.64 -6.65
CA GLU A 54 -4.56 -6.66 -8.06
C GLU A 54 -3.06 -6.42 -8.26
N GLN A 55 -2.49 -5.41 -7.59
CA GLN A 55 -1.06 -5.14 -7.63
C GLN A 55 -0.24 -6.29 -7.06
N ALA A 56 -0.70 -6.89 -5.96
CA ALA A 56 -0.03 -8.01 -5.32
C ALA A 56 0.00 -9.25 -6.22
N ARG A 57 -1.12 -9.59 -6.88
CA ARG A 57 -1.19 -10.68 -7.87
C ARG A 57 -0.30 -10.44 -9.08
N ALA A 58 -0.22 -9.19 -9.54
CA ALA A 58 0.68 -8.80 -10.62
C ALA A 58 2.16 -8.97 -10.19
N ALA A 59 2.49 -8.61 -8.95
CA ALA A 59 3.83 -8.82 -8.39
C ALA A 59 4.18 -10.31 -8.31
N ASP A 60 3.27 -11.16 -7.84
CA ASP A 60 3.46 -12.61 -7.80
C ASP A 60 3.65 -13.22 -9.20
N THR A 61 2.92 -12.71 -10.19
CA THR A 61 3.09 -13.09 -11.60
C THR A 61 4.46 -12.69 -12.12
N LEU A 62 4.90 -11.46 -11.87
CA LEU A 62 6.20 -10.95 -12.30
C LEU A 62 7.35 -11.76 -11.68
N ARG A 63 7.25 -12.11 -10.39
CA ARG A 63 8.25 -12.95 -9.71
C ARG A 63 8.52 -14.27 -10.42
N LYS A 64 7.46 -14.94 -10.90
CA LYS A 64 7.57 -16.22 -11.62
C LYS A 64 8.32 -16.11 -12.95
N THR A 65 8.49 -14.91 -13.50
CA THR A 65 9.23 -14.69 -14.75
C THR A 65 10.75 -14.81 -14.60
N GLY A 66 11.27 -14.82 -13.37
CA GLY A 66 12.72 -14.85 -13.10
C GLY A 66 13.47 -13.56 -13.48
N ARG A 67 12.75 -12.51 -13.90
CA ARG A 67 13.34 -11.19 -14.18
C ARG A 67 13.81 -10.53 -12.88
N PRO A 68 14.80 -9.61 -12.96
CA PRO A 68 15.20 -8.80 -11.81
C PRO A 68 13.98 -8.11 -11.18
N LEU A 69 13.85 -8.25 -9.87
CA LEU A 69 12.75 -7.68 -9.11
C LEU A 69 13.14 -6.30 -8.56
N PRO A 70 12.20 -5.34 -8.55
CA PRO A 70 12.38 -4.07 -7.84
C PRO A 70 12.63 -4.26 -6.34
N LEU A 71 13.20 -3.24 -5.69
CA LEU A 71 13.66 -3.32 -4.29
C LEU A 71 12.54 -3.64 -3.28
N LEU A 72 11.33 -3.13 -3.51
CA LEU A 72 10.15 -3.31 -2.64
C LEU A 72 9.08 -4.16 -3.34
N HIS A 73 9.49 -5.04 -4.25
CA HIS A 73 8.60 -5.86 -5.07
C HIS A 73 7.52 -6.57 -4.24
N GLY A 74 6.27 -6.21 -4.47
CA GLY A 74 5.10 -6.83 -3.82
C GLY A 74 4.88 -6.46 -2.35
N VAL A 75 5.67 -5.54 -1.79
CA VAL A 75 5.57 -5.16 -0.38
C VAL A 75 4.39 -4.19 -0.19
N PRO A 76 3.40 -4.49 0.68
CA PRO A 76 2.29 -3.59 0.93
C PRO A 76 2.70 -2.39 1.80
N LEU A 77 2.27 -1.20 1.40
CA LEU A 77 2.53 0.08 2.06
C LEU A 77 1.31 1.00 2.02
N ALA A 78 1.12 1.80 3.06
CA ALA A 78 0.16 2.89 3.11
C ALA A 78 0.90 4.23 3.26
N HIS A 79 0.30 5.33 2.83
CA HIS A 79 0.92 6.66 2.90
C HIS A 79 -0.02 7.71 3.49
N LYS A 80 0.54 8.76 4.12
CA LYS A 80 -0.24 9.89 4.65
C LYS A 80 -1.08 10.54 3.54
N ASP A 81 -2.31 10.98 3.86
CA ASP A 81 -3.22 11.67 2.94
C ASP A 81 -2.79 13.11 2.56
N MET A 82 -1.48 13.32 2.43
CA MET A 82 -0.88 14.53 1.85
C MET A 82 0.13 14.20 0.74
N PHE A 83 0.35 12.91 0.48
CA PHE A 83 1.08 12.43 -0.69
C PHE A 83 0.07 12.02 -1.76
N TYR A 84 0.04 12.78 -2.84
CA TYR A 84 -1.05 12.69 -3.80
C TYR A 84 -0.80 11.67 -4.90
N ARG A 85 -1.88 11.06 -5.39
CA ARG A 85 -1.90 10.27 -6.63
C ARG A 85 -2.82 10.95 -7.62
N GLN A 86 -2.34 11.17 -8.85
CA GLN A 86 -3.10 11.84 -9.90
C GLN A 86 -4.47 11.17 -10.11
N GLY A 87 -5.53 11.97 -10.14
CA GLY A 87 -6.88 11.46 -10.35
C GLY A 87 -7.55 10.88 -9.09
N GLU A 88 -6.86 10.83 -7.95
CA GLU A 88 -7.43 10.40 -6.68
C GLU A 88 -7.77 11.60 -5.78
N GLU A 89 -8.84 11.46 -5.00
CA GLU A 89 -9.20 12.43 -3.98
C GLU A 89 -8.17 12.43 -2.84
N SER A 90 -7.88 13.60 -2.28
CA SER A 90 -7.09 13.74 -1.05
C SER A 90 -7.60 14.90 -0.22
N THR A 91 -7.96 14.63 1.04
CA THR A 91 -8.57 15.63 1.91
C THR A 91 -7.56 16.35 2.78
N CYS A 92 -6.34 15.81 2.95
CA CYS A 92 -5.36 16.29 3.94
C CYS A 92 -5.96 16.36 5.35
N GLY A 93 -6.90 15.47 5.68
CA GLY A 93 -7.65 15.50 6.95
C GLY A 93 -8.65 16.67 7.08
N SER A 94 -8.89 17.44 6.01
CA SER A 94 -9.74 18.62 6.02
C SER A 94 -11.01 18.46 5.19
N ILE A 95 -12.14 18.91 5.74
CA ILE A 95 -13.42 19.00 5.00
C ILE A 95 -13.33 19.99 3.83
N ILE A 96 -12.44 21.01 3.92
CA ILE A 96 -12.29 22.04 2.88
C ILE A 96 -11.83 21.42 1.55
N ARG A 97 -11.11 20.29 1.59
CA ARG A 97 -10.63 19.58 0.40
C ARG A 97 -11.52 18.41 -0.02
N ARG A 98 -12.74 18.29 0.52
CA ARG A 98 -13.68 17.25 0.12
C ARG A 98 -13.94 17.32 -1.39
N GLY A 99 -13.74 16.21 -2.09
CA GLY A 99 -13.87 16.14 -3.54
C GLY A 99 -12.72 16.80 -4.32
N TRP A 100 -11.66 17.26 -3.66
CA TRP A 100 -10.47 17.74 -4.36
C TRP A 100 -9.68 16.56 -4.93
N THR A 101 -9.53 16.52 -6.24
CA THR A 101 -8.78 15.49 -6.96
C THR A 101 -7.39 16.00 -7.32
N ALA A 102 -6.37 15.18 -7.08
CA ALA A 102 -5.00 15.59 -7.32
C ALA A 102 -4.66 15.70 -8.82
N PRO A 103 -3.99 16.77 -9.26
CA PRO A 103 -3.59 16.94 -10.65
C PRO A 103 -2.33 16.15 -11.02
N ALA A 104 -1.56 15.70 -10.02
CA ALA A 104 -0.29 15.01 -10.22
C ALA A 104 0.00 14.02 -9.09
N THR A 105 0.79 12.99 -9.41
CA THR A 105 1.31 12.03 -8.43
C THR A 105 2.61 12.57 -7.82
N ALA A 106 2.69 12.56 -6.49
CA ALA A 106 3.89 12.95 -5.76
C ALA A 106 5.11 12.09 -6.16
N ASP A 107 6.29 12.71 -6.31
CA ASP A 107 7.50 12.02 -6.77
C ASP A 107 7.89 10.84 -5.86
N VAL A 108 7.68 10.97 -4.54
CA VAL A 108 7.93 9.87 -3.61
C VAL A 108 7.06 8.65 -3.91
N LEU A 109 5.79 8.85 -4.28
CA LEU A 109 4.92 7.74 -4.64
C LEU A 109 5.30 7.15 -6.01
N ARG A 110 5.71 7.97 -6.98
CA ARG A 110 6.26 7.46 -8.24
C ARG A 110 7.48 6.57 -8.02
N ARG A 111 8.36 6.95 -7.08
CA ARG A 111 9.53 6.15 -6.70
C ARG A 111 9.15 4.85 -6.01
N LEU A 112 8.16 4.87 -5.12
CA LEU A 112 7.64 3.66 -4.46
C LEU A 112 6.95 2.71 -5.46
N ASP A 113 6.18 3.25 -6.39
CA ASP A 113 5.57 2.48 -7.48
C ASP A 113 6.66 1.84 -8.37
N GLY A 114 7.69 2.62 -8.74
CA GLY A 114 8.85 2.10 -9.49
C GLY A 114 9.68 1.08 -8.71
N ALA A 115 9.66 1.14 -7.38
CA ALA A 115 10.25 0.13 -6.49
C ALA A 115 9.35 -1.12 -6.32
N GLY A 116 8.18 -1.17 -6.97
CA GLY A 116 7.30 -2.34 -6.97
C GLY A 116 6.42 -2.50 -5.73
N ALA A 117 6.26 -1.44 -4.93
CA ALA A 117 5.40 -1.47 -3.75
C ALA A 117 3.91 -1.60 -4.11
N VAL A 118 3.17 -2.27 -3.24
CA VAL A 118 1.70 -2.41 -3.30
C VAL A 118 1.06 -1.33 -2.43
N THR A 119 0.04 -0.64 -2.92
CA THR A 119 -0.63 0.43 -2.16
C THR A 119 -1.84 -0.12 -1.39
N LEU A 120 -1.78 -0.06 -0.05
CA LEU A 120 -2.92 -0.42 0.82
C LEU A 120 -3.95 0.70 0.91
N GLY A 121 -3.53 1.95 0.72
CA GLY A 121 -4.41 3.12 0.80
C GLY A 121 -3.75 4.33 1.46
N ARG A 122 -4.61 5.26 1.88
CA ARG A 122 -4.23 6.55 2.47
C ARG A 122 -4.52 6.56 3.96
N LEU A 123 -3.55 7.03 4.73
CA LEU A 123 -3.62 7.15 6.19
C LEU A 123 -4.27 8.48 6.58
N ASN A 124 -5.06 8.41 7.65
CA ASN A 124 -5.65 9.55 8.33
C ASN A 124 -4.55 10.46 8.92
N MET A 125 -4.89 11.72 9.17
CA MET A 125 -3.97 12.75 9.66
C MET A 125 -4.71 13.91 10.31
N SER A 126 -3.99 14.70 11.11
CA SER A 126 -4.46 16.03 11.52
C SER A 126 -4.61 16.94 10.30
N GLU A 127 -5.61 17.82 10.36
CA GLU A 127 -5.94 18.76 9.30
C GLU A 127 -4.71 19.59 8.88
N PHE A 128 -4.32 19.47 7.60
CA PHE A 128 -3.17 20.16 6.99
C PHE A 128 -1.79 19.92 7.62
N ALA A 129 -1.62 18.75 8.24
CA ALA A 129 -0.39 18.11 8.72
C ALA A 129 -0.28 17.99 10.24
#